data_AF-A0A928YVJ0-F1
#
_entry.id   AF-A0A928YVJ0-F1
#
_cell.length_a   1.000
_cell.length_b   1.000
_cell.length_c   1.000
_cell.angle_alpha   90.00
_cell.angle_beta   90.00
_cell.angle_gamma   90.00
#
_symmetry.space_group_name_H-M   'P 1'
#
loop_
_entity.id
_entity.type
_entity.pdbx_description
1 polymer ?
#
loop_
_entity_poly.entity_id
_entity_poly.type
_entity_poly.pdbx_seq_one_letter_code
_entity_poly.pdbx_strand_id
1 'polypeptide(L)' 'MSELLISIEEAAIRLRVRPAYVEELVKKGRLKFADNRQLVASEVDKLAELMNKLRNQGIATLVNITAQNAAKKH' A
#
# COMPACT_ATOMS: atom_id res chain seq x y z
N MET A 1 -6.62 24.69 3.14
CA MET A 1 -5.53 24.08 2.35
C MET A 1 -6.17 23.38 1.17
N SER A 2 -5.71 23.63 -0.05
CA SER A 2 -6.16 22.88 -1.22
C SER A 2 -5.67 21.44 -1.12
N GLU A 3 -6.54 20.48 -1.40
CA GLU A 3 -6.14 19.08 -1.49
C GLU A 3 -5.32 18.86 -2.77
N LEU A 4 -4.16 18.23 -2.63
CA LEU A 4 -3.35 17.84 -3.78
C LEU A 4 -3.98 16.61 -4.44
N LEU A 5 -4.32 16.73 -5.73
CA LEU A 5 -4.85 15.65 -6.53
C LEU A 5 -3.73 15.00 -7.36
N ILE A 6 -3.71 13.67 -7.40
CA ILE A 6 -2.67 12.88 -8.10
C ILE A 6 -3.32 11.83 -9.02
N SER A 7 -2.61 11.45 -10.09
CA SER A 7 -3.07 10.41 -11.01
C SER A 7 -2.95 9.00 -10.41
N ILE A 8 -3.51 8.01 -11.11
CA ILE A 8 -3.39 6.59 -10.75
C ILE A 8 -1.93 6.13 -10.79
N GLU A 9 -1.16 6.61 -11.76
CA GLU A 9 0.25 6.27 -11.93
C GLU A 9 1.09 6.80 -10.76
N GLU A 10 0.88 8.05 -10.37
CA GLU A 10 1.55 8.65 -9.21
C GLU A 10 1.16 7.94 -7.91
N ALA A 11 -0.13 7.62 -7.73
CA ALA A 11 -0.57 6.84 -6.58
C ALA A 11 0.04 5.44 -6.54
N ALA A 12 0.19 4.78 -7.69
CA ALA A 12 0.81 3.47 -7.79
C ALA A 12 2.29 3.50 -7.36
N ILE A 13 3.02 4.54 -7.75
CA ILE A 13 4.42 4.76 -7.32
C ILE A 13 4.48 4.91 -5.80
N ARG A 14 3.63 5.75 -5.21
CA ARG A 14 3.59 5.99 -3.75
C ARG A 14 3.25 4.74 -2.95
N LEU A 15 2.29 3.96 -3.42
CA LEU A 15 1.87 2.71 -2.78
C LEU A 15 2.86 1.55 -3.02
N ARG A 16 3.78 1.71 -4.00
CA ARG A 16 4.70 0.69 -4.51
C ARG A 16 3.95 -0.53 -5.06
N VAL A 17 2.94 -0.27 -5.90
CA VAL A 17 2.08 -1.29 -6.53
C VAL A 17 1.94 -0.99 -8.03
N ARG A 18 1.25 -1.87 -8.76
CA ARG A 18 0.92 -1.63 -10.17
C ARG A 18 -0.30 -0.70 -10.29
N PRO A 19 -0.40 0.15 -11.32
CA PRO A 19 -1.58 1.00 -11.56
C PRO A 19 -2.90 0.24 -11.56
N ALA A 20 -2.95 -0.95 -12.17
CA ALA A 20 -4.12 -1.81 -12.16
C ALA A 20 -4.61 -2.18 -10.74
N TYR A 21 -3.68 -2.33 -9.78
CA TYR A 21 -4.04 -2.59 -8.39
C TYR A 21 -4.66 -1.36 -7.71
N VAL A 22 -4.22 -0.15 -8.07
CA VAL A 22 -4.85 1.09 -7.60
C VAL A 22 -6.29 1.19 -8.11
N GLU A 23 -6.54 0.84 -9.38
CA GLU A 23 -7.91 0.76 -9.91
C GLU A 23 -8.77 -0.25 -9.15
N GLU A 24 -8.22 -1.42 -8.80
CA GLU A 24 -8.93 -2.38 -7.96
C GLU A 24 -9.25 -1.83 -6.58
N LEU A 25 -8.33 -1.09 -5.95
CA LEU A 25 -8.57 -0.44 -4.66
C LEU A 25 -9.71 0.57 -4.75
N VAL A 26 -9.81 1.31 -5.86
CA VAL A 26 -10.95 2.21 -6.10
C VAL A 26 -12.24 1.43 -6.31
N LYS A 27 -12.24 0.38 -7.14
CA LYS A 27 -13.41 -0.50 -7.37
C LYS A 27 -13.90 -1.15 -6.07
N LYS A 28 -12.98 -1.50 -5.17
CA LYS A 28 -13.26 -2.09 -3.85
C LYS A 28 -13.64 -1.03 -2.79
N GLY A 29 -13.70 0.25 -3.16
CA GLY A 29 -14.05 1.36 -2.26
C GLY A 29 -13.01 1.68 -1.19
N ARG A 30 -11.76 1.19 -1.37
CA ARG A 30 -10.63 1.45 -0.46
C ARG A 30 -9.92 2.77 -0.75
N LEU A 31 -10.02 3.25 -1.98
CA LEU A 31 -9.66 4.59 -2.42
C LEU A 31 -10.86 5.18 -3.18
N LYS A 32 -10.91 6.51 -3.31
CA LYS A 32 -11.97 7.21 -4.04
C LYS A 32 -11.39 8.27 -4.94
N PHE A 33 -12.00 8.45 -6.10
CA PHE A 33 -11.67 9.60 -6.94
C PHE A 33 -12.30 10.86 -6.35
N ALA A 34 -11.49 11.92 -6.27
CA ALA A 34 -11.95 13.25 -5.85
C ALA A 34 -12.52 14.03 -7.04
N ASP A 35 -11.87 13.94 -8.20
CA ASP A 35 -12.34 14.50 -9.47
C ASP A 35 -11.67 13.78 -10.65
N ASN A 36 -12.35 13.63 -11.80
CA ASN A 36 -11.76 13.23 -13.08
C ASN A 36 -10.66 12.14 -13.04
N ARG A 37 -10.87 11.07 -12.27
CA ARG A 37 -9.92 9.95 -12.04
C ARG A 37 -8.64 10.30 -11.27
N GLN A 38 -8.62 11.43 -10.57
CA GLN A 38 -7.57 11.81 -9.65
C GLN A 38 -7.92 11.43 -8.21
N LEU A 39 -6.90 11.09 -7.44
CA LEU A 39 -6.97 10.66 -6.05
C LEU A 39 -6.45 11.77 -5.14
N VAL A 40 -6.99 11.86 -3.93
CA VAL A 40 -6.45 12.77 -2.91
C VAL A 40 -5.09 12.23 -2.43
N ALA A 41 -4.02 13.00 -2.61
CA ALA A 41 -2.67 12.59 -2.24
C ALA A 41 -2.55 12.18 -0.77
N SER A 42 -3.19 12.92 0.14
CA SER A 42 -3.14 12.65 1.58
C SER A 42 -3.82 11.33 1.96
N GLU A 43 -4.85 10.90 1.24
CA GLU A 43 -5.49 9.59 1.43
C GLU A 43 -4.58 8.46 0.94
N VAL A 44 -3.93 8.67 -0.21
CA VAL A 44 -2.97 7.71 -0.77
C VAL A 44 -1.76 7.56 0.16
N ASP A 45 -1.24 8.65 0.71
CA ASP A 45 -0.09 8.63 1.62
C ASP A 45 -0.43 7.89 2.93
N LYS A 46 -1.62 8.12 3.51
CA LYS A 46 -2.11 7.37 4.68
C LYS A 46 -2.21 5.87 4.40
N LEU A 47 -2.69 5.49 3.22
CA LEU A 47 -2.76 4.09 2.83
C LEU A 47 -1.35 3.52 2.64
N ALA A 48 -0.41 4.27 2.06
CA ALA A 48 0.97 3.87 1.88
C ALA A 48 1.65 3.56 3.23
N GLU A 49 1.42 4.39 4.25
CA GLU A 49 1.91 4.15 5.61
C GLU A 49 1.35 2.85 6.21
N LEU A 50 0.03 2.63 6.10
CA LEU A 50 -0.60 1.41 6.59
C LEU A 50 -0.04 0.17 5.88
N MET A 51 0.08 0.21 4.56
CA MET A 51 0.67 -0.88 3.77
C MET A 51 2.12 -1.13 4.17
N ASN A 52 2.89 -0.08 4.47
CA ASN A 52 4.27 -0.23 4.91
C ASN A 52 4.37 -0.91 6.28
N LYS A 53 3.50 -0.55 7.23
CA LYS A 53 3.41 -1.22 8.54
C LYS A 53 3.07 -2.70 8.39
N LEU A 54 2.08 -3.02 7.56
CA LEU A 54 1.68 -4.41 7.29
C LEU A 54 2.81 -5.23 6.63
N ARG A 55 3.52 -4.65 5.66
CA ARG A 55 4.69 -5.30 5.04
C ARG A 55 5.78 -5.61 6.06
N ASN A 56 6.12 -4.66 6.93
CA ASN A 56 7.15 -4.85 7.95
C ASN A 56 6.76 -5.93 8.96
N GLN A 57 5.50 -5.95 9.40
CA GLN A 57 4.97 -7.00 10.29
C GLN A 57 5.01 -8.39 9.64
N GLY A 58 4.62 -8.49 8.36
CA GLY A 58 4.70 -9.73 7.60
C GLY A 58 6.13 -10.25 7.46
N ILE A 59 7.08 -9.36 7.14
CA ILE A 59 8.51 -9.71 7.05
C ILE A 59 9.04 -10.19 8.40
N ALA A 60 8.75 -9.47 9.50
CA ALA A 60 9.17 -9.87 10.84
C ALA A 60 8.63 -11.27 11.21
N THR A 61 7.38 -11.55 10.86
CA THR A 61 6.76 -12.86 11.06
C THR A 61 7.48 -13.95 10.27
N LEU A 62 7.79 -13.70 8.99
CA LEU A 62 8.53 -14.64 8.15
C LEU A 62 9.94 -14.92 8.70
N VAL A 63 10.66 -13.89 9.14
CA VAL A 63 11.99 -14.03 9.76
C VAL A 63 11.93 -14.89 11.02
N ASN A 64 10.91 -14.70 11.88
CA ASN A 64 10.73 -15.53 13.07
C ASN A 64 10.47 -17.00 12.70
N ILE A 65 9.63 -17.26 11.70
CA ILE A 65 9.33 -18.61 11.24
C ILE A 65 10.60 -19.28 10.68
N THR A 66 11.39 -18.58 9.87
CA THR A 66 12.63 -19.14 9.31
C THR A 66 13.68 -19.40 10.38
N ALA A 67 13.83 -18.49 11.36
CA ALA A 67 14.73 -18.67 12.50
C ALA A 67 14.34 -19.90 13.36
N GLN A 68 13.05 -20.06 13.66
CA GLN A 68 12.55 -21.23 14.39
C GLN A 68 12.75 -22.54 13.61
N ASN A 69 12.55 -22.52 12.29
CA ASN A 69 12.76 -23.69 11.44
C ASN A 69 14.25 -24.08 11.30
N ALA A 70 15.16 -23.09 11.32
CA ALA A 70 16.60 -23.33 11.32
C ALA A 70 17.07 -23.94 12.66
N ALA A 71 16.56 -23.44 13.78
CA ALA A 71 16.91 -23.94 15.12
C ALA A 71 16.44 -25.38 15.38
N LYS A 72 15.34 -25.83 14.76
CA LYS A 72 14.81 -27.21 14.89
C LYS A 72 15.59 -28.26 14.08
N LYS A 73 16.49 -27.84 13.18
CA LYS A 73 17.29 -28.74 12.32
C LYS A 73 18.69 -29.01 12.88
N HIS A 74 19.04 -28.42 14.01
CA HIS A 74 20.22 -28.72 14.81
C HIS A 74 19.83 -29.48 16.07
#